data_AF-A0A9P4Q866-F1
#
_entry.id   AF-A0A9P4Q866-F1
#
_cell.length_a   1.000
_cell.length_b   1.000
_cell.length_c   1.000
_cell.angle_alpha   90.00
_cell.angle_beta   90.00
_cell.angle_gamma   90.00
#
_symmetry.space_group_name_H-M   'P 1'
#
loop_
_entity.id
_entity.type
_entity.pdbx_description
1 polymer ?
#
loop_
_entity_poly.entity_id
_entity_poly.type
_entity_poly.pdbx_seq_one_letter_code
_entity_poly.pdbx_strand_id
1 'polypeptide(L)'
;PRVPNAAAPSRAFALTVENNPYQCKRTWPPDFTKLSQKHQFRLERRYRRRAKLKWARPTWTKSVKLAQWASIIGVLIYGVLYMEVGEKGEEATPFDTIRAWYKQQVGSLEAQREDGAN
;
A
#
# COMPACT_ATOMS: atom_id res chain seq x y z
N PRO A 1 5.92 37.46 -9.14
CA PRO A 1 4.45 37.25 -9.25
C PRO A 1 3.93 36.22 -8.23
N ARG A 2 3.22 36.69 -7.20
CA ARG A 2 2.60 35.85 -6.15
C ARG A 2 1.25 35.36 -6.70
N VAL A 3 1.09 34.05 -6.87
CA VAL A 3 -0.18 33.44 -7.27
C VAL A 3 -1.30 33.89 -6.31
N PRO A 4 -2.46 34.36 -6.81
CA PRO A 4 -3.59 34.70 -5.94
C PRO A 4 -4.03 33.45 -5.17
N ASN A 5 -4.10 33.60 -3.85
CA ASN A 5 -4.48 32.56 -2.89
C ASN A 5 -5.85 31.99 -3.27
N ALA A 6 -5.88 30.74 -3.76
CA ALA A 6 -7.13 30.03 -3.99
C ALA A 6 -7.89 29.93 -2.66
N ALA A 7 -9.05 30.57 -2.56
CA ALA A 7 -9.88 30.56 -1.36
C ALA A 7 -10.17 29.11 -0.95
N ALA A 8 -9.72 28.70 0.23
CA ALA A 8 -10.03 27.39 0.78
C ALA A 8 -11.55 27.21 0.90
N PRO A 9 -12.12 26.02 0.62
CA PRO A 9 -13.55 25.81 0.74
C PRO A 9 -14.00 26.08 2.17
N SER A 10 -14.95 27.00 2.35
CA SER A 10 -15.53 27.35 3.64
C SER A 10 -16.31 26.16 4.19
N ARG A 11 -15.64 25.32 4.98
CA ARG A 11 -16.33 24.36 5.84
C ARG A 11 -17.02 25.15 6.94
N ALA A 12 -18.28 25.52 6.70
CA ALA A 12 -19.11 26.17 7.71
C ALA A 12 -19.43 25.14 8.80
N PHE A 13 -18.68 25.17 9.89
CA PHE A 13 -19.01 24.42 11.08
C PHE A 13 -20.19 25.11 11.77
N ALA A 14 -21.24 24.37 12.11
CA ALA A 14 -22.43 24.92 12.77
C ALA A 14 -22.10 25.61 14.11
N LEU A 15 -21.02 25.18 14.77
CA LEU A 15 -20.50 25.78 15.99
C LEU A 15 -19.12 26.37 15.71
N THR A 16 -19.00 27.68 15.86
CA THR A 16 -17.72 28.42 15.83
C THR A 16 -17.19 28.58 17.26
N VAL A 17 -15.94 29.01 17.42
CA VAL A 17 -15.35 29.27 18.75
C VAL A 17 -16.17 30.29 19.55
N GLU A 18 -16.81 31.24 18.86
CA GLU A 18 -17.60 32.32 19.46
C GLU A 18 -19.03 31.87 19.82
N ASN A 19 -19.60 30.91 19.09
CA ASN A 19 -21.00 30.47 19.23
C ASN A 19 -21.14 29.07 19.89
N ASN A 20 -20.05 28.49 20.43
CA ASN A 20 -20.09 27.16 21.04
C ASN A 20 -20.51 27.22 22.52
N PRO A 21 -21.60 26.54 22.94
CA PRO A 21 -22.01 26.47 24.35
C PRO A 21 -20.96 25.79 25.25
N TYR A 22 -20.10 24.94 24.68
CA TYR A 22 -19.00 24.28 25.37
C TYR A 22 -17.67 24.95 25.04
N GLN A 23 -17.31 25.96 25.82
CA GLN A 23 -16.06 26.69 25.61
C GLN A 23 -14.86 25.89 26.13
N CYS A 24 -13.79 25.85 25.33
CA CYS A 24 -12.53 25.25 25.75
C CYS A 24 -11.90 26.11 26.85
N LYS A 25 -11.62 25.53 28.03
CA LYS A 25 -10.89 26.21 29.13
C LYS A 25 -9.55 26.81 28.73
N ARG A 26 -8.96 26.32 27.63
CA ARG A 26 -7.71 26.80 27.05
C ARG A 26 -7.87 26.90 25.53
N THR A 27 -7.73 28.10 24.99
CA THR A 27 -7.78 28.36 23.56
C THR A 27 -6.60 27.68 22.86
N TRP A 28 -6.90 26.93 21.81
CA TRP A 28 -5.93 26.35 20.88
C TRP A 28 -6.05 27.10 19.54
N PRO A 29 -4.97 27.35 18.78
CA PRO A 29 -3.56 27.03 19.04
C PRO A 29 -2.91 27.94 20.10
N PRO A 30 -1.93 27.45 20.86
CA PRO A 30 -1.20 28.28 21.80
C PRO A 30 -0.30 29.25 21.04
N ASP A 31 -0.14 30.46 21.56
CA ASP A 31 0.85 31.41 21.04
C ASP A 31 2.26 30.86 21.25
N PHE A 32 2.89 30.39 20.17
CA PHE A 32 4.23 29.79 20.23
C PHE A 32 5.30 30.80 20.66
N THR A 33 5.13 32.09 20.35
CA THR A 33 6.06 33.16 20.72
C THR A 33 6.16 33.41 22.23
N LYS A 34 5.13 33.06 22.99
CA LYS A 34 5.06 33.24 24.45
C LYS A 34 5.49 31.99 25.24
N LEU A 35 5.78 30.90 24.55
CA LEU A 35 6.16 29.61 25.16
C LEU A 35 7.67 29.48 25.29
N SER A 36 8.15 29.00 26.45
CA SER A 36 9.55 28.61 26.63
C SER A 36 9.99 27.56 25.59
N GLN A 37 11.24 27.66 25.12
CA GLN A 37 11.83 26.74 24.14
C GLN A 37 11.67 25.26 24.49
N LYS A 38 11.80 24.91 25.78
CA LYS A 38 11.61 23.54 26.26
C LYS A 38 10.18 23.04 26.02
N HIS A 39 9.19 23.92 26.19
CA HIS A 39 7.79 23.59 25.95
C HIS A 39 7.49 23.49 24.45
N GLN A 40 8.03 24.41 23.64
CA GLN A 40 7.90 24.37 22.19
C GLN A 40 8.44 23.05 21.61
N PHE A 41 9.65 22.64 22.00
CA PHE A 41 10.25 21.38 21.55
C PHE A 41 9.39 20.16 21.89
N ARG A 42 8.75 20.15 23.07
CA ARG A 42 7.84 19.07 23.46
C ARG A 42 6.59 19.01 22.58
N LEU A 43 6.02 20.16 22.23
CA LEU A 43 4.88 20.25 21.32
C LEU A 43 5.27 19.82 19.91
N GLU A 44 6.42 20.27 19.42
CA GLU A 44 6.96 19.89 18.11
C GLU A 44 7.18 18.37 18.02
N ARG A 45 7.81 17.77 19.03
CA ARG A 45 8.02 16.31 19.10
C ARG A 45 6.68 15.57 19.06
N ARG A 46 5.67 16.05 19.78
CA ARG A 46 4.32 15.46 19.78
C ARG A 46 3.65 15.62 18.42
N TYR A 47 3.80 16.77 17.78
CA TYR A 47 3.27 17.04 16.44
C TYR A 47 3.88 16.10 15.40
N ARG A 48 5.22 16.02 15.32
CA ARG A 48 5.93 15.13 14.38
C ARG A 48 5.49 13.66 14.52
N ARG A 49 5.31 13.18 15.76
CA ARG A 49 4.79 11.82 16.03
C ARG A 49 3.37 11.63 15.52
N ARG A 50 2.46 12.57 15.82
CA ARG A 50 1.06 12.52 15.37
C ARG A 50 0.94 12.63 13.85
N ALA A 51 1.76 13.47 13.22
CA ALA A 51 1.84 13.58 11.78
C ALA A 51 2.26 12.24 11.17
N LYS A 52 3.34 11.62 11.66
CA LYS A 52 3.78 10.30 11.20
C LYS A 52 2.66 9.25 11.28
N LEU A 53 1.88 9.25 12.36
CA LEU A 53 0.72 8.34 12.51
C LEU A 53 -0.43 8.68 11.55
N LYS A 54 -0.75 9.97 11.36
CA LYS A 54 -1.82 10.40 10.44
C LYS A 54 -1.51 10.05 8.99
N TRP A 55 -0.24 10.13 8.61
CA TRP A 55 0.26 9.81 7.28
C TRP A 55 0.67 8.35 7.10
N ALA A 56 0.67 7.54 8.16
CA ALA A 56 0.90 6.12 8.03
C ALA A 56 -0.26 5.46 7.26
N ARG A 57 0.05 4.76 6.17
CA ARG A 57 -0.91 3.98 5.37
C ARG A 57 -0.58 2.48 5.42
N PRO A 58 -0.78 1.82 6.57
CA PRO A 58 -0.35 0.44 6.78
C PRO A 58 -1.10 -0.57 5.90
N THR A 59 -2.34 -0.30 5.52
CA THR A 59 -3.12 -1.18 4.63
C THR A 59 -2.60 -1.09 3.19
N TRP A 60 -2.39 0.12 2.69
CA TRP A 60 -1.81 0.35 1.36
C TRP A 60 -0.42 -0.29 1.22
N THR A 61 0.45 -0.12 2.22
CA THR A 61 1.78 -0.74 2.17
C THR A 61 1.72 -2.27 2.19
N LYS A 62 0.77 -2.87 2.92
CA LYS A 62 0.53 -4.32 2.87
C LYS A 62 0.04 -4.76 1.49
N SER A 63 -0.91 -4.05 0.89
CA SER A 63 -1.43 -4.35 -0.44
C SER A 63 -0.35 -4.27 -1.51
N VAL A 64 0.48 -3.23 -1.50
CA VAL A 64 1.59 -3.09 -2.45
C VAL A 64 2.63 -4.20 -2.27
N LYS A 65 2.96 -4.57 -1.02
CA LYS A 65 3.85 -5.70 -0.76
C LYS A 65 3.27 -7.01 -1.28
N LEU A 66 1.97 -7.26 -1.07
CA LEU A 66 1.31 -8.44 -1.59
C LEU A 66 1.36 -8.47 -3.12
N ALA A 67 1.06 -7.34 -3.77
CA ALA A 67 1.17 -7.21 -5.23
C ALA A 67 2.61 -7.42 -5.73
N GLN A 68 3.61 -6.91 -5.00
CA GLN A 68 5.03 -7.13 -5.31
C GLN A 68 5.38 -8.62 -5.27
N TRP A 69 5.02 -9.33 -4.18
CA TRP A 69 5.25 -10.78 -4.09
C TRP A 69 4.50 -11.55 -5.17
N ALA A 70 3.24 -11.19 -5.45
CA ALA A 70 2.46 -11.77 -6.53
C ALA A 70 3.12 -11.56 -7.90
N SER A 71 3.69 -10.38 -8.17
CA SER A 71 4.41 -10.11 -9.42
C SER A 71 5.71 -10.91 -9.53
N ILE A 72 6.48 -11.03 -8.44
CA ILE A 72 7.71 -11.83 -8.42
C ILE A 72 7.37 -13.30 -8.71
N ILE A 73 6.39 -13.85 -7.99
CA ILE A 73 5.94 -15.24 -8.20
C ILE A 73 5.41 -15.42 -9.62
N GLY A 74 4.63 -14.48 -10.14
CA GLY A 74 4.10 -14.53 -11.51
C GLY A 74 5.21 -14.60 -12.56
N VAL A 75 6.26 -13.78 -12.42
CA VAL A 75 7.43 -13.82 -13.33
C VAL A 75 8.19 -15.14 -13.19
N LEU A 76 8.35 -15.67 -11.98
CA LEU A 76 9.01 -16.96 -11.78
C LEU A 76 8.22 -18.12 -12.40
N ILE A 77 6.91 -18.17 -12.20
CA ILE A 77 6.03 -19.19 -12.82
C ILE A 77 6.12 -19.09 -14.34
N TYR A 78 6.05 -17.88 -14.89
CA TYR A 78 6.20 -17.66 -16.33
C TYR A 78 7.58 -18.15 -16.83
N GLY A 79 8.65 -17.77 -16.13
CA GLY A 79 10.01 -18.20 -16.44
C GLY A 79 10.16 -19.72 -16.48
N VAL A 80 9.64 -20.41 -15.46
CA VAL A 80 9.74 -21.87 -15.36
C VAL A 80 8.86 -22.57 -16.38
N LEU A 81 7.60 -22.16 -16.56
CA LEU A 81 6.64 -22.93 -17.37
C LEU A 81 6.62 -22.55 -18.86
N TYR A 82 6.89 -21.29 -19.20
CA TYR A 82 6.64 -20.77 -20.55
C TYR A 82 7.86 -20.15 -21.23
N MET A 83 8.89 -19.74 -20.47
CA MET A 83 10.09 -19.14 -21.06
C MET A 83 11.04 -20.22 -21.60
N GLU A 84 11.10 -20.36 -22.92
CA GLU A 84 12.13 -21.17 -23.57
C GLU A 84 13.46 -20.41 -23.56
N VAL A 85 14.30 -20.72 -22.57
CA VAL A 85 15.66 -20.18 -22.46
C VAL A 85 16.60 -21.12 -23.21
N GLY A 86 16.53 -21.06 -24.54
CA GLY A 86 17.37 -21.87 -25.42
C GLY A 86 17.10 -21.48 -26.87
N GLU A 87 18.16 -21.31 -27.65
CA GLU A 87 18.02 -21.18 -29.09
C GLU A 87 17.41 -22.47 -29.63
N LYS A 88 16.41 -22.37 -30.51
CA LYS A 88 15.66 -23.52 -31.05
C LYS A 88 16.61 -24.57 -31.63
N GLY A 89 16.95 -25.60 -30.86
CA GLY A 89 17.64 -26.77 -31.40
C GLY A 89 18.59 -27.51 -30.46
N GLU A 90 19.20 -26.87 -29.46
CA GLU A 90 20.23 -27.53 -28.66
C GLU A 90 20.13 -27.19 -27.16
N GLU A 91 20.12 -28.28 -26.37
CA GLU A 91 20.04 -28.36 -24.91
C GLU A 91 18.65 -28.17 -24.27
N ALA A 92 18.14 -29.28 -23.74
CA ALA A 92 16.94 -29.32 -22.91
C ALA A 92 17.05 -28.25 -21.80
N THR A 93 16.06 -27.35 -21.76
CA THR A 93 16.07 -26.30 -20.75
C THR A 93 15.95 -26.95 -19.36
N PRO A 94 16.65 -26.45 -18.33
CA PRO A 94 16.72 -27.10 -17.01
C PRO A 94 15.35 -27.25 -16.32
N PHE A 95 14.30 -26.64 -16.89
CA PHE A 95 12.92 -26.67 -16.38
C PHE A 95 12.02 -27.66 -17.13
N ASP A 96 12.51 -28.37 -18.16
CA ASP A 96 11.67 -29.28 -18.97
C ASP A 96 11.12 -30.46 -18.17
N THR A 97 11.88 -30.99 -17.22
CA THR A 97 11.41 -32.02 -16.28
C THR A 97 10.24 -31.52 -15.43
N ILE A 98 10.30 -30.25 -14.99
CA ILE A 98 9.24 -29.62 -14.18
C ILE A 98 8.00 -29.38 -15.04
N ARG A 99 8.17 -28.94 -16.30
CA ARG A 99 7.06 -28.75 -17.25
C ARG A 99 6.36 -30.06 -17.60
N ALA A 100 7.12 -31.13 -17.83
CA ALA A 100 6.56 -32.44 -18.16
C ALA A 100 5.72 -33.00 -17.01
N TRP A 101 6.26 -32.93 -15.78
CA TRP A 101 5.51 -33.30 -14.57
C TRP A 101 4.23 -32.46 -14.41
N TYR A 102 4.31 -31.15 -14.61
CA TYR A 102 3.15 -30.26 -14.51
C TYR A 102 2.06 -30.62 -15.52
N LYS A 103 2.42 -30.85 -16.79
CA LYS A 103 1.48 -31.27 -17.84
C LYS A 103 0.81 -32.60 -17.51
N GLN A 104 1.56 -33.55 -16.94
CA GLN A 104 1.02 -34.85 -16.53
C GLN A 104 -0.02 -34.71 -15.41
N GLN A 105 0.23 -33.84 -14.42
CA GLN A 105 -0.72 -33.58 -13.34
C GLN A 105 -2.00 -32.90 -13.84
N VAL A 106 -1.88 -31.88 -14.70
CA VAL A 106 -3.04 -31.20 -15.30
C VAL A 106 -3.88 -32.19 -16.13
N GLY A 107 -3.25 -33.00 -16.98
CA GLY A 107 -3.96 -34.01 -17.76
C GLY A 107 -4.64 -35.07 -16.90
N SER A 108 -4.03 -35.47 -15.77
CA SER A 108 -4.66 -36.43 -14.84
C SER A 108 -5.89 -35.86 -14.12
N LEU A 109 -5.90 -34.56 -13.82
CA LEU A 109 -7.03 -33.86 -13.22
C LEU A 109 -8.19 -33.70 -14.22
N GLU A 110 -7.86 -33.41 -15.48
CA GLU A 110 -8.84 -33.32 -16.57
C GLU A 110 -9.50 -34.68 -16.82
N ALA A 111 -8.73 -35.76 -16.88
CA ALA A 111 -9.26 -37.12 -17.02
C ALA A 111 -10.22 -37.50 -15.88
N GLN A 112 -9.85 -37.24 -14.62
CA GLN A 112 -10.73 -37.49 -13.46
C GLN A 112 -12.02 -36.67 -13.50
N ARG A 113 -11.97 -35.44 -14.03
CA ARG A 113 -13.15 -34.59 -14.19
C ARG A 113 -14.09 -35.11 -15.28
N GLU A 114 -13.55 -35.65 -16.37
CA GLU A 114 -14.35 -36.25 -17.45
C GLU A 114 -15.00 -37.58 -17.02
N ASP A 115 -14.27 -38.41 -16.28
CA ASP A 115 -14.79 -39.67 -15.72
C ASP A 115 -15.88 -39.44 -14.65
N GLY A 116 -15.78 -38.36 -13.87
CA GLY A 116 -16.80 -38.00 -12.88
C GLY A 116 -18.05 -37.30 -13.46
N ALA A 117 -18.03 -36.95 -14.75
CA ALA A 117 -19.15 -36.31 -15.44
C ALA A 117 -19.98 -37.27 -16.31
N ASN A 118 -19.54 -38.53 -16.48
CA ASN A 118 -20.25 -39.62 -17.17
C ASN A 118 -20.97 -40.55 -16.19
#